data_AF-A0A3A3FHV8-F1
#
_entry.id   AF-A0A3A3FHV8-F1
#
_cell.length_a   1.000
_cell.length_b   1.000
_cell.length_c   1.000
_cell.angle_alpha   90.00
_cell.angle_beta   90.00
_cell.angle_gamma   90.00
#
_symmetry.space_group_name_H-M   'P 1'
#
loop_
_entity.id
_entity.type
_entity.pdbx_description
1 polymer ?
#
loop_
_entity_poly.entity_id
_entity_poly.type
_entity_poly.pdbx_seq_one_letter_code
_entity_poly.pdbx_strand_id
1 'polypeptide(L)'
;MDENRPLNWSDAHMLGYAPMDQIHEEFVQLVARLQGARDDELHELLSAMEGHLQAHFGEENAWMRESEFPPRDCHIEQHDAVLKSVHEVQELLAQGNTRICRALVQALADWFPSHATHLDSALAHWMCKRRLGAKPVVFRRSINSNIVSR
;
A
#
# COMPACT_ATOMS: atom_id res chain seq x y z
N MET A 1 -10.66 -21.01 0.39
CA MET A 1 -10.20 -19.60 0.37
C MET A 1 -8.78 -19.68 -0.14
N ASP A 2 -8.48 -18.95 -1.20
CA ASP A 2 -7.20 -19.05 -1.92
C ASP A 2 -6.14 -18.26 -1.11
N GLU A 3 -5.68 -18.87 -0.02
CA GLU A 3 -4.59 -18.34 0.80
C GLU A 3 -3.33 -18.35 -0.08
N ASN A 4 -2.75 -17.17 -0.31
CA ASN A 4 -1.51 -16.91 -1.06
C ASN A 4 -1.63 -16.51 -2.54
N ARG A 5 -2.71 -15.80 -2.95
CA ARG A 5 -2.69 -15.10 -4.25
C ARG A 5 -1.79 -13.85 -4.16
N PRO A 6 -0.83 -13.66 -5.08
CA PRO A 6 -0.01 -12.46 -5.08
C PRO A 6 -0.87 -11.20 -5.25
N LEU A 7 -0.58 -10.17 -4.45
CA LEU A 7 -1.16 -8.84 -4.64
C LEU A 7 -0.66 -8.32 -5.99
N ASN A 8 -1.57 -7.83 -6.83
CA ASN A 8 -1.24 -7.33 -8.15
C ASN A 8 -1.84 -5.94 -8.33
N TRP A 9 -1.08 -5.03 -8.93
CA TRP A 9 -1.59 -3.70 -9.26
C TRP A 9 -2.74 -3.80 -10.25
N SER A 10 -3.73 -2.92 -10.11
CA SER A 10 -4.88 -2.83 -11.01
C SER A 10 -5.59 -1.50 -10.83
N ASP A 11 -6.44 -1.13 -11.78
CA ASP A 11 -7.30 0.07 -11.71
C ASP A 11 -8.15 0.14 -10.43
N ALA A 12 -8.36 -0.98 -9.72
CA ALA A 12 -9.07 -1.00 -8.45
C ALA A 12 -8.34 -0.20 -7.35
N HIS A 13 -7.02 -0.10 -7.43
CA HIS A 13 -6.17 0.64 -6.49
C HIS A 13 -5.98 2.11 -6.86
N MET A 14 -6.39 2.53 -8.08
CA MET A 14 -6.27 3.93 -8.49
C MET A 14 -7.22 4.84 -7.72
N LEU A 15 -6.66 5.94 -7.20
CA LEU A 15 -7.32 7.00 -6.44
C LEU A 15 -7.39 8.31 -7.22
N GLY A 16 -6.62 8.46 -8.31
CA GLY A 16 -6.71 9.59 -9.23
C GLY A 16 -5.87 10.79 -8.84
N TYR A 17 -4.97 10.62 -7.87
CA TYR A 17 -3.92 11.58 -7.55
C TYR A 17 -2.58 10.95 -7.90
N ALA A 18 -2.05 11.30 -9.07
CA ALA A 18 -0.92 10.60 -9.70
C ALA A 18 0.32 10.37 -8.78
N PRO A 19 0.74 11.33 -7.93
CA PRO A 19 1.84 11.07 -7.00
C PRO A 19 1.56 9.91 -6.04
N MET A 20 0.33 9.82 -5.50
CA MET A 20 -0.10 8.74 -4.62
C MET A 20 -0.30 7.42 -5.39
N ASP A 21 -0.90 7.47 -6.58
CA ASP A 21 -1.09 6.27 -7.40
C ASP A 21 0.27 5.61 -7.75
N GLN A 22 1.32 6.42 -7.98
CA GLN A 22 2.65 5.90 -8.28
C GLN A 22 3.29 5.19 -7.08
N ILE A 23 3.30 5.83 -5.89
CA ILE A 23 3.88 5.21 -4.69
C ILE A 23 3.09 3.96 -4.26
N HIS A 24 1.77 3.95 -4.46
CA HIS A 24 0.92 2.78 -4.23
C HIS A 24 1.23 1.62 -5.18
N GLU A 25 1.52 1.90 -6.45
CA GLU A 25 1.93 0.87 -7.41
C GLU A 25 3.28 0.25 -7.01
N GLU A 26 4.24 1.08 -6.60
CA GLU A 26 5.53 0.64 -6.07
C GLU A 26 5.38 -0.25 -4.83
N PHE A 27 4.51 0.13 -3.88
CA PHE A 27 4.16 -0.70 -2.71
C PHE A 27 3.67 -2.09 -3.13
N VAL A 28 2.68 -2.13 -4.03
CA VAL A 28 2.08 -3.40 -4.50
C VAL A 28 3.12 -4.29 -5.19
N GLN A 29 4.00 -3.71 -6.00
CA GLN A 29 5.08 -4.46 -6.66
C GLN A 29 6.07 -5.03 -5.64
N LEU A 30 6.42 -4.29 -4.58
CA LEU A 30 7.30 -4.79 -3.52
C LEU A 30 6.64 -5.91 -2.69
N VAL A 31 5.36 -5.78 -2.35
CA VAL A 31 4.60 -6.86 -1.68
C VAL A 31 4.59 -8.12 -2.55
N ALA A 32 4.30 -7.99 -3.85
CA ALA A 32 4.27 -9.13 -4.77
C ALA A 32 5.63 -9.84 -4.86
N ARG A 33 6.73 -9.07 -4.90
CA ARG A 33 8.10 -9.61 -4.86
C ARG A 33 8.37 -10.36 -3.57
N LEU A 34 7.99 -9.79 -2.42
CA LEU A 34 8.13 -10.44 -1.11
C LEU A 34 7.31 -11.73 -0.98
N GLN A 35 6.09 -11.78 -1.54
CA GLN A 35 5.26 -13.00 -1.55
C GLN A 35 5.91 -14.15 -2.33
N GLY A 36 6.62 -13.83 -3.42
CA GLY A 36 7.34 -14.80 -4.25
C GLY A 36 8.80 -15.07 -3.86
N ALA A 37 9.34 -14.34 -2.87
CA ALA A 37 10.76 -14.37 -2.54
C ALA A 37 11.21 -15.68 -1.87
N ARG A 38 12.43 -16.09 -2.19
CA ARG A 38 13.17 -17.14 -1.49
C ARG A 38 13.65 -16.61 -0.13
N ASP A 39 13.93 -17.51 0.81
CA ASP A 39 14.32 -17.13 2.18
C ASP A 39 15.60 -16.28 2.22
N ASP A 40 16.55 -16.51 1.29
CA ASP A 40 17.80 -15.74 1.15
C ASP A 40 17.59 -14.31 0.64
N GLU A 41 16.43 -14.01 0.05
CA GLU A 41 16.08 -12.70 -0.53
C GLU A 41 15.26 -11.83 0.45
N LEU A 42 14.68 -12.44 1.49
CA LEU A 42 13.74 -11.78 2.40
C LEU A 42 14.35 -10.56 3.10
N HIS A 43 15.62 -10.63 3.49
CA HIS A 43 16.28 -9.54 4.20
C HIS A 43 16.40 -8.27 3.35
N GLU A 44 16.90 -8.41 2.12
CA GLU A 44 17.08 -7.30 1.20
C GLU A 44 15.72 -6.69 0.82
N LEU A 45 14.74 -7.55 0.50
CA LEU A 45 13.42 -7.10 0.08
C LEU A 45 12.62 -6.45 1.22
N LEU A 46 12.74 -6.95 2.45
CA LEU A 46 12.07 -6.35 3.61
C LEU A 46 12.71 -5.00 3.98
N SER A 47 14.01 -4.83 3.78
CA SER A 47 14.67 -3.52 3.92
C SER A 47 14.23 -2.54 2.84
N ALA A 48 14.11 -2.99 1.58
CA ALA A 48 13.56 -2.17 0.51
C ALA A 48 12.09 -1.76 0.79
N MET A 49 11.28 -2.68 1.33
CA MET A 49 9.91 -2.40 1.75
C MET A 49 9.85 -1.37 2.87
N GLU A 50 10.69 -1.49 3.91
CA GLU A 50 10.75 -0.50 4.98
C GLU A 50 11.10 0.90 4.45
N GLY A 51 12.14 1.01 3.60
CA GLY A 51 12.52 2.28 3.00
C GLY A 51 11.41 2.90 2.15
N HIS A 52 10.69 2.07 1.39
CA HIS A 52 9.53 2.52 0.63
C HIS A 52 8.40 3.00 1.54
N LEU A 53 8.04 2.25 2.58
CA LEU A 53 7.00 2.62 3.54
C LEU A 53 7.32 3.92 4.29
N GLN A 54 8.58 4.12 4.68
CA GLN A 54 9.01 5.37 5.32
C GLN A 54 8.84 6.57 4.38
N ALA A 55 9.20 6.43 3.11
CA ALA A 55 9.04 7.47 2.11
C ALA A 55 7.56 7.74 1.78
N HIS A 56 6.80 6.68 1.48
CA HIS A 56 5.37 6.72 1.19
C HIS A 56 4.59 7.38 2.32
N PHE A 57 4.64 6.80 3.53
CA PHE A 57 3.91 7.36 4.66
C PHE A 57 4.42 8.74 5.06
N GLY A 58 5.73 9.00 4.91
CA GLY A 58 6.30 10.33 5.13
C GLY A 58 5.68 11.39 4.21
N GLU A 59 5.51 11.08 2.94
CA GLU A 59 4.91 11.96 1.94
C GLU A 59 3.42 12.20 2.21
N GLU A 60 2.65 11.14 2.47
CA GLU A 60 1.23 11.27 2.80
C GLU A 60 0.99 11.99 4.13
N ASN A 61 1.81 11.71 5.16
CA ASN A 61 1.76 12.42 6.43
C ASN A 61 2.09 13.91 6.27
N ALA A 62 3.05 14.25 5.40
CA ALA A 62 3.35 15.63 5.06
C ALA A 62 2.16 16.30 4.35
N TRP A 63 1.58 15.65 3.34
CA TRP A 63 0.36 16.15 2.69
C TRP A 63 -0.76 16.39 3.69
N MET A 64 -1.01 15.46 4.62
CA MET A 64 -2.05 15.62 5.64
C MET A 64 -1.79 16.81 6.56
N ARG A 65 -0.55 17.00 7.02
CA ARG A 65 -0.18 18.10 7.93
C ARG A 65 -0.20 19.45 7.24
N GLU A 66 0.46 19.58 6.10
CA GLU A 66 0.61 20.84 5.35
C GLU A 66 -0.70 21.31 4.71
N SER A 67 -1.61 20.37 4.45
CA SER A 67 -2.92 20.67 3.89
C SER A 67 -4.01 20.85 4.93
N GLU A 68 -3.67 20.71 6.22
CA GLU A 68 -4.63 20.70 7.33
C GLU A 68 -5.77 19.70 7.11
N PHE A 69 -5.45 18.51 6.57
CA PHE A 69 -6.41 17.45 6.34
C PHE A 69 -7.09 17.07 7.67
N PRO A 70 -8.42 17.18 7.79
CA PRO A 70 -9.07 17.05 9.10
C PRO A 70 -8.94 15.67 9.75
N PRO A 71 -9.13 14.53 9.05
CA PRO A 71 -9.07 13.20 9.68
C PRO A 71 -7.65 12.59 9.61
N ARG A 72 -6.60 13.37 9.92
CA ARG A 72 -5.21 12.93 9.78
C ARG A 72 -4.71 12.01 10.90
N ASP A 73 -5.17 12.18 12.13
CA ASP A 73 -4.53 11.55 13.29
C ASP A 73 -4.67 10.02 13.25
N CYS A 74 -5.89 9.50 13.04
CA CYS A 74 -6.15 8.07 12.89
C CYS A 74 -5.41 7.47 11.68
N HIS A 75 -5.22 8.25 10.61
CA HIS A 75 -4.49 7.80 9.43
C HIS A 75 -3.00 7.65 9.75
N ILE A 76 -2.37 8.67 10.33
CA ILE A 76 -0.97 8.65 10.76
C ILE A 76 -0.71 7.51 11.76
N GLU A 77 -1.63 7.25 12.69
CA GLU A 77 -1.51 6.14 13.63
C GLU A 77 -1.46 4.77 12.94
N GLN A 78 -2.19 4.57 11.84
CA GLN A 78 -2.09 3.32 11.07
C GLN A 78 -0.73 3.18 10.37
N HIS A 79 -0.18 4.27 9.83
CA HIS A 79 1.17 4.30 9.26
C HIS A 79 2.23 3.92 10.29
N ASP A 80 2.17 4.53 11.47
CA ASP A 80 3.11 4.28 12.55
C ASP A 80 3.04 2.82 13.03
N ALA A 81 1.84 2.24 13.10
CA ALA A 81 1.64 0.84 13.47
C ALA A 81 2.22 -0.15 12.44
N VAL A 82 2.08 0.16 11.15
CA VAL A 82 2.67 -0.65 10.07
C VAL A 82 4.20 -0.57 10.11
N LEU A 83 4.78 0.63 10.21
CA LEU A 83 6.24 0.81 10.30
C LEU A 83 6.83 0.09 11.52
N LYS A 84 6.16 0.19 12.67
CA LYS A 84 6.57 -0.53 13.88
C LYS A 84 6.60 -2.04 13.65
N SER A 85 5.54 -2.59 13.02
CA SER A 85 5.47 -4.02 12.73
C SER A 85 6.57 -4.48 11.78
N VAL A 86 6.90 -3.67 10.77
CA VAL A 86 8.00 -3.94 9.83
C VAL A 86 9.33 -3.98 10.57
N HIS A 87 9.59 -3.01 11.44
CA HIS A 87 10.83 -2.94 12.23
C HIS A 87 10.99 -4.16 13.16
N GLU A 88 9.96 -4.50 13.93
CA GLU A 88 9.97 -5.68 14.80
C GLU A 88 10.22 -6.98 14.01
N VAL A 89 9.64 -7.10 12.83
CA VAL A 89 9.79 -8.28 11.98
C VAL A 89 11.17 -8.35 11.33
N GLN A 90 11.81 -7.22 11.01
CA GLN A 90 13.20 -7.22 10.55
C GLN A 90 14.15 -7.79 11.60
N GLU A 91 13.98 -7.41 12.87
CA GLU A 91 14.78 -7.93 13.97
C GLU A 91 14.61 -9.44 14.15
N LEU A 92 13.38 -9.94 14.03
CA LEU A 92 13.07 -11.37 14.12
C LEU A 92 13.57 -12.14 12.89
N LEU A 93 13.49 -11.55 11.71
CA LEU A 93 14.03 -12.14 10.48
C LEU A 93 15.56 -12.29 10.59
N ALA A 94 16.26 -11.32 11.21
CA ALA A 94 17.70 -11.39 11.45
C ALA A 94 18.12 -12.53 12.38
N GLN A 95 17.17 -13.04 13.17
CA GLN A 95 17.33 -14.22 14.02
C GLN A 95 16.96 -15.52 13.29
N GLY A 96 16.64 -15.46 11.99
CA GLY A 96 16.28 -16.59 11.14
C GLY A 96 14.78 -16.91 11.10
N ASN A 97 13.90 -16.06 11.65
CA ASN A 97 12.46 -16.32 11.64
C ASN A 97 11.82 -15.89 10.31
N THR A 98 12.01 -16.68 9.25
CA THR A 98 11.43 -16.38 7.93
C THR A 98 9.89 -16.46 7.93
N ARG A 99 9.32 -17.28 8.81
CA ARG A 99 7.86 -17.44 8.96
C ARG A 99 7.16 -16.14 9.37
N ILE A 100 7.71 -15.39 10.33
CA ILE A 100 7.09 -14.13 10.77
C ILE A 100 7.15 -13.06 9.68
N CYS A 101 8.25 -13.02 8.91
CA CYS A 101 8.35 -12.16 7.73
C CYS A 101 7.25 -12.47 6.72
N ARG A 102 7.02 -13.76 6.40
CA ARG A 102 5.96 -14.17 5.47
C ARG A 102 4.57 -13.81 5.98
N ALA A 103 4.33 -13.92 7.30
CA ALA A 103 3.09 -13.51 7.92
C ALA A 103 2.85 -11.99 7.82
N LEU A 104 3.88 -11.17 8.05
CA LEU A 104 3.80 -9.72 7.84
C LEU A 104 3.47 -9.38 6.38
N VAL A 105 4.15 -10.02 5.43
CA VAL A 105 3.91 -9.77 3.99
C VAL A 105 2.46 -10.05 3.62
N GLN A 106 1.86 -11.13 4.13
CA GLN A 106 0.45 -11.40 3.92
C GLN A 106 -0.45 -10.36 4.60
N ALA A 107 -0.12 -9.95 5.84
CA ALA A 107 -0.87 -8.91 6.53
C ALA A 107 -0.85 -7.56 5.79
N LEU A 108 0.28 -7.18 5.20
CA LEU A 108 0.41 -6.01 4.33
C LEU A 108 -0.49 -6.13 3.09
N ALA A 109 -0.50 -7.30 2.45
CA ALA A 109 -1.32 -7.56 1.27
C ALA A 109 -2.83 -7.48 1.58
N ASP A 110 -3.25 -7.93 2.77
CA ASP A 110 -4.64 -7.89 3.20
C ASP A 110 -5.07 -6.50 3.67
N TRP A 111 -4.16 -5.76 4.30
CA TRP A 111 -4.42 -4.42 4.85
C TRP A 111 -4.55 -3.34 3.76
N PHE A 112 -3.63 -3.34 2.78
CA PHE A 112 -3.47 -2.23 1.85
C PHE A 112 -4.73 -1.87 1.04
N PRO A 113 -5.47 -2.82 0.42
CA PRO A 113 -6.64 -2.47 -0.39
C PRO A 113 -7.72 -1.73 0.42
N SER A 114 -7.90 -2.10 1.68
CA SER A 114 -8.86 -1.46 2.58
C SER A 114 -8.36 -0.07 3.00
N HIS A 115 -7.09 0.05 3.33
CA HIS A 115 -6.47 1.33 3.69
C HIS A 115 -6.58 2.35 2.54
N ALA A 116 -6.15 1.96 1.34
CA ALA A 116 -6.24 2.78 0.14
C ALA A 116 -7.68 3.23 -0.17
N THR A 117 -8.65 2.32 -0.01
CA THR A 117 -10.06 2.61 -0.27
C THR A 117 -10.65 3.58 0.74
N HIS A 118 -10.38 3.39 2.03
CA HIS A 118 -11.11 4.09 3.09
C HIS A 118 -10.42 5.37 3.60
N LEU A 119 -9.09 5.42 3.57
CA LEU A 119 -8.31 6.54 4.10
C LEU A 119 -7.64 7.33 2.97
N ASP A 120 -6.85 6.66 2.14
CA ASP A 120 -6.03 7.34 1.12
C ASP A 120 -6.91 8.01 0.07
N SER A 121 -8.03 7.39 -0.32
CA SER A 121 -8.99 8.00 -1.25
C SER A 121 -9.50 9.35 -0.78
N ALA A 122 -9.70 9.54 0.54
CA ALA A 122 -10.12 10.81 1.11
C ALA A 122 -9.01 11.86 1.03
N LEU A 123 -7.75 11.46 1.26
CA LEU A 123 -6.59 12.32 1.10
C LEU A 123 -6.35 12.69 -0.38
N ALA A 124 -6.41 11.73 -1.30
CA ALA A 124 -6.31 11.95 -2.74
C ALA A 124 -7.35 12.97 -3.22
N HIS A 125 -8.62 12.80 -2.83
CA HIS A 125 -9.69 13.75 -3.14
C HIS A 125 -9.39 15.15 -2.60
N TRP A 126 -8.86 15.26 -1.38
CA TRP A 126 -8.48 16.52 -0.77
C TRP A 126 -7.36 17.21 -1.55
N MET A 127 -6.31 16.47 -1.91
CA MET A 127 -5.16 16.98 -2.67
C MET A 127 -5.56 17.44 -4.07
N CYS A 128 -6.38 16.67 -4.79
CA CYS A 128 -6.93 17.07 -6.08
C CYS A 128 -7.79 18.34 -5.97
N LYS A 129 -8.64 18.45 -4.95
CA LYS A 129 -9.47 19.64 -4.73
C LYS A 129 -8.63 20.88 -4.48
N ARG A 130 -7.55 20.78 -3.70
CA ARG A 130 -6.63 21.91 -3.45
C ARG A 130 -5.87 22.32 -4.70
N ARG A 131 -5.45 21.35 -5.52
CA ARG A 131 -4.64 21.62 -6.73
C ARG A 131 -5.45 22.11 -7.92
N LEU A 132 -6.66 21.57 -8.11
CA LEU A 132 -7.45 21.73 -9.35
C LEU A 132 -8.85 22.31 -9.12
N GLY A 133 -9.26 22.54 -7.87
CA GLY A 133 -10.61 23.03 -7.54
C GLY A 133 -11.73 22.00 -7.71
N ALA A 134 -11.41 20.76 -8.07
CA ALA A 134 -12.37 19.70 -8.36
C ALA A 134 -11.96 18.35 -7.74
N LYS A 135 -12.93 17.44 -7.59
CA LYS A 135 -12.68 16.04 -7.23
C LYS A 135 -12.17 15.27 -8.45
N PRO A 136 -11.25 14.31 -8.30
CA PRO A 136 -10.81 13.49 -9.42
C PRO A 136 -11.93 12.55 -9.87
N VAL A 137 -11.97 12.25 -11.17
CA VAL A 137 -12.84 11.24 -11.76
C VAL A 137 -11.96 10.11 -12.25
N VAL A 138 -12.04 8.95 -11.59
CA VAL A 138 -11.26 7.76 -11.94
C VAL A 138 -12.14 6.83 -12.78
N PHE A 139 -11.73 6.58 -14.02
CA PHE A 139 -12.37 5.58 -14.88
C PHE A 139 -11.66 4.24 -14.71
N ARG A 140 -12.30 3.30 -14.01
CA ARG A 140 -11.81 1.93 -13.87
C ARG A 140 -12.27 1.10 -15.06
N ARG A 141 -11.35 0.46 -15.78
CA ARG A 141 -11.74 -0.43 -16.87
C ARG A 141 -12.38 -1.68 -16.25
N SER A 142 -13.65 -1.92 -16.58
CA SER A 142 -14.28 -3.22 -16.26
C SER A 142 -13.68 -4.26 -17.20
N ILE A 143 -12.76 -5.09 -16.71
CA ILE A 143 -12.38 -6.31 -17.41
C ILE A 143 -13.33 -7.41 -16.94
N ASN A 144 -14.53 -7.44 -17.50
CA ASN A 144 -15.35 -8.65 -17.53
C ASN A 144 -16.18 -8.66 -18.82
N SER A 145 -15.74 -9.45 -19.79
CA SER A 145 -16.56 -9.93 -20.91
C SER A 145 -16.26 -11.40 -21.11
N ASN A 146 -16.66 -12.23 -20.14
CA ASN A 146 -16.97 -13.63 -20.43
C ASN A 146 -18.27 -13.65 -21.24
N ILE A 147 -18.17 -13.38 -22.54
CA ILE A 147 -19.19 -13.77 -23.51
C ILE A 147 -18.98 -15.26 -23.73
N VAL A 148 -19.65 -16.08 -22.92
CA VAL A 148 -19.93 -17.46 -23.30
C VAL A 148 -21.04 -17.39 -24.34
N SER A 149 -20.67 -17.34 -25.63
CA SER A 149 -21.61 -17.67 -26.69
C SER A 149 -21.70 -19.18 -26.79
N ARG A 150 -22.93 -19.67 -26.61
CA ARG A 150 -23.36 -21.03 -26.93
C ARG A 150 -23.22 -21.31 -28.42
#